data_AF-A0A662QW92-F1
#
_entry.id   AF-A0A662QW92-F1
#
_cell.length_a   1.000
_cell.length_b   1.000
_cell.length_c   1.000
_cell.angle_alpha   90.00
_cell.angle_beta   90.00
_cell.angle_gamma   90.00
#
_symmetry.space_group_name_H-M   'P 1'
#
loop_
_entity.id
_entity.type
_entity.pdbx_description
1 polymer ?
#
loop_
_entity_poly.entity_id
_entity_poly.type
_entity_poly.pdbx_seq_one_letter_code
_entity_poly.pdbx_strand_id
1 'polypeptide(L)'
;MATGAAYRKAKGTTNLVILDSKKDKIENYLRALERKRNAPNDQPFTRLPYIIKLTNTNNLKPHEHTDPKKIHEVKKSIIEQGIKYPIVADKKTNIILDGHHRHNVFKNLKIQNIPVFYVNYMDSEIILDSWNSRKLTKQDVINKATSGKLYPIKTTKHMLKTPNGQTHISSTLPRIDIAITQLKKIWTTHQHKKITIP
;
A
#
# COMPACT_ATOMS: atom_id res chain seq x y z
N MET A 1 -19.68 -6.61 -26.77
CA MET A 1 -19.55 -7.86 -26.00
C MET A 1 -18.77 -7.58 -24.73
N ALA A 2 -19.45 -7.50 -23.58
CA ALA A 2 -18.84 -7.19 -22.29
C ALA A 2 -18.27 -8.47 -21.66
N THR A 3 -16.95 -8.60 -21.60
CA THR A 3 -16.30 -9.67 -20.84
C THR A 3 -16.33 -9.32 -19.35
N GLY A 4 -17.41 -9.72 -18.67
CA GLY A 4 -17.49 -9.67 -17.21
C GLY A 4 -16.45 -10.60 -16.61
N ALA A 5 -15.40 -10.03 -16.02
CA ALA A 5 -14.46 -10.81 -15.22
C ALA A 5 -15.23 -11.44 -14.04
N ALA A 6 -15.32 -12.76 -14.02
CA ALA A 6 -16.00 -13.49 -12.95
C ALA A 6 -15.19 -13.39 -11.65
N TYR A 7 -15.63 -12.50 -10.76
CA TYR A 7 -15.17 -12.43 -9.37
C TYR A 7 -15.79 -13.60 -8.60
N ARG A 8 -14.99 -14.60 -8.21
CA ARG A 8 -15.47 -15.68 -7.33
C ARG A 8 -14.98 -15.45 -5.90
N LYS A 9 -15.92 -15.27 -4.97
CA LYS A 9 -15.67 -15.34 -3.52
C LYS A 9 -15.34 -16.79 -3.16
N ALA A 10 -14.27 -17.03 -2.41
CA ALA A 10 -14.00 -18.35 -1.86
C ALA A 10 -15.08 -18.68 -0.80
N LYS A 11 -15.64 -19.90 -0.84
CA LYS A 11 -16.52 -20.41 0.23
C LYS A 11 -15.65 -20.73 1.44
N GLY A 12 -15.90 -20.05 2.57
CA GLY A 12 -15.21 -20.27 3.85
C GLY A 12 -14.44 -19.03 4.34
N THR A 13 -15.07 -18.26 5.24
CA THR A 13 -14.52 -17.27 6.21
C THR A 13 -13.42 -16.27 5.80
N THR A 14 -12.98 -16.20 4.55
CA THR A 14 -11.99 -15.24 4.08
C THR A 14 -12.53 -14.44 2.89
N ASN A 15 -12.65 -13.12 3.06
CA ASN A 15 -13.09 -12.17 2.04
C ASN A 15 -12.03 -11.94 0.94
N LEU A 16 -11.23 -12.96 0.61
CA LEU A 16 -10.11 -12.88 -0.35
C LEU A 16 -10.61 -12.77 -1.80
N VAL A 17 -10.03 -11.84 -2.57
CA VAL A 17 -10.26 -11.70 -4.01
C VAL A 17 -9.25 -12.53 -4.78
N ILE A 18 -9.67 -13.71 -5.24
CA ILE A 18 -8.83 -14.56 -6.10
C ILE A 18 -8.94 -14.08 -7.55
N LEU A 19 -7.89 -13.43 -8.02
CA LEU A 19 -7.66 -13.06 -9.42
C LEU A 19 -6.69 -14.07 -10.01
N ASP A 20 -6.96 -14.51 -11.25
CA ASP A 20 -5.96 -15.19 -12.06
C ASP A 20 -4.69 -14.32 -12.12
N SER A 21 -3.54 -14.94 -11.85
CA SER A 21 -2.29 -14.31 -11.41
C SER A 21 -1.56 -13.46 -12.46
N LYS A 22 -2.26 -13.04 -13.50
CA LYS A 22 -1.77 -12.12 -14.50
C LYS A 22 -1.76 -10.71 -13.91
N LYS A 23 -0.60 -10.05 -13.97
CA LYS A 23 -0.36 -8.68 -13.47
C LYS A 23 -1.50 -7.73 -13.87
N ASP A 24 -1.92 -7.78 -15.13
CA ASP A 24 -2.97 -6.93 -15.69
C ASP A 24 -4.34 -7.10 -14.99
N LYS A 25 -4.67 -8.30 -14.48
CA LYS A 25 -5.92 -8.51 -13.74
C LYS A 25 -5.90 -7.82 -12.40
N ILE A 26 -4.77 -7.86 -11.69
CA ILE A 26 -4.59 -7.13 -10.43
C ILE A 26 -4.61 -5.63 -10.71
N GLU A 27 -3.91 -5.14 -11.73
CA GLU A 27 -3.92 -3.72 -12.09
C GLU A 27 -5.32 -3.23 -12.47
N ASN A 28 -6.08 -4.00 -13.25
CA ASN A 28 -7.46 -3.68 -13.59
C ASN A 28 -8.37 -3.65 -12.36
N TYR A 29 -8.18 -4.56 -11.42
CA TYR A 29 -8.89 -4.56 -10.15
C TYR A 29 -8.58 -3.31 -9.31
N LEU A 30 -7.30 -2.94 -9.18
CA LEU A 30 -6.89 -1.72 -8.46
C LEU A 30 -7.47 -0.47 -9.13
N ARG A 31 -7.43 -0.37 -10.47
CA ARG A 31 -8.06 0.72 -11.23
C ARG A 31 -9.57 0.78 -11.04
N ALA A 32 -10.26 -0.36 -10.87
CA ALA A 32 -11.69 -0.38 -10.60
C ALA A 32 -12.01 0.20 -9.21
N LEU A 33 -11.16 -0.03 -8.21
CA LEU A 33 -11.30 0.56 -6.87
C LEU A 33 -11.11 2.07 -6.91
N GLU A 34 -10.11 2.57 -7.65
CA GLU A 34 -9.93 4.02 -7.87
C GLU A 34 -11.18 4.67 -8.46
N ARG A 35 -11.80 4.04 -9.46
CA ARG A 35 -13.01 4.57 -10.12
C ARG A 35 -14.22 4.58 -9.21
N LYS A 36 -14.44 3.53 -8.40
CA LYS A 36 -15.59 3.46 -7.49
C LYS A 36 -15.63 4.63 -6.50
N ARG A 37 -14.47 5.08 -6.02
CA ARG A 37 -14.40 6.25 -5.14
C ARG A 37 -14.86 7.55 -5.82
N ASN A 38 -14.59 7.71 -7.10
CA ASN A 38 -14.99 8.92 -7.82
C ASN A 38 -16.50 8.93 -8.16
N ALA A 39 -17.28 7.97 -7.64
CA ALA A 39 -18.74 7.97 -7.77
C ALA A 39 -19.38 9.03 -6.85
N PRO A 40 -20.44 9.74 -7.28
CA PRO A 40 -21.02 10.89 -6.56
C PRO A 40 -21.56 10.60 -5.15
N ASN A 41 -21.90 9.34 -4.84
CA ASN A 41 -22.66 8.97 -3.64
C ASN A 41 -21.85 8.19 -2.58
N ASP A 42 -20.55 7.93 -2.81
CA ASP A 42 -19.69 7.26 -1.83
C ASP A 42 -19.04 8.33 -0.95
N GLN A 43 -19.34 8.34 0.36
CA GLN A 43 -19.06 9.48 1.22
C GLN A 43 -17.57 9.93 1.19
N PRO A 44 -17.32 11.25 1.15
CA PRO A 44 -16.03 11.85 0.84
C PRO A 44 -15.17 11.92 2.09
N PHE A 45 -14.80 10.79 2.68
CA PHE A 45 -13.95 10.83 3.87
C PHE A 45 -12.58 11.50 3.58
N THR A 46 -12.19 11.66 2.31
CA THR A 46 -11.01 12.44 1.89
C THR A 46 -11.21 13.08 0.51
N ARG A 47 -10.97 14.39 0.39
CA ARG A 47 -10.79 15.06 -0.91
C ARG A 47 -9.47 14.71 -1.60
N LEU A 48 -8.59 13.99 -0.91
CA LEU A 48 -7.23 13.70 -1.33
C LEU A 48 -7.22 12.84 -2.61
N PRO A 49 -6.71 13.34 -3.75
CA PRO A 49 -6.52 12.52 -4.94
C PRO A 49 -5.47 11.44 -4.68
N TYR A 50 -5.72 10.22 -5.17
CA TYR A 50 -4.79 9.11 -5.04
C TYR A 50 -4.73 8.24 -6.29
N ILE A 51 -3.70 7.39 -6.36
CA ILE A 51 -3.52 6.33 -7.35
C ILE A 51 -3.13 5.05 -6.63
N ILE A 52 -3.72 3.91 -6.97
CA ILE A 52 -3.35 2.58 -6.48
C ILE A 52 -2.72 1.79 -7.62
N LYS A 53 -1.44 1.45 -7.49
CA LYS A 53 -0.74 0.65 -8.49
C LYS A 53 0.21 -0.36 -7.88
N LEU A 54 0.55 -1.37 -8.66
CA LEU A 54 1.63 -2.28 -8.31
C LEU A 54 2.98 -1.54 -8.43
N THR A 55 3.78 -1.61 -7.37
CA THR A 55 5.11 -0.99 -7.30
C THR A 55 6.13 -2.04 -6.89
N ASN A 56 7.35 -1.94 -7.44
CA ASN A 56 8.48 -2.69 -6.93
C ASN A 56 8.78 -2.29 -5.46
N THR A 57 8.78 -3.25 -4.54
CA THR A 57 9.07 -3.04 -3.11
C THR A 57 10.40 -2.37 -2.85
N ASN A 58 11.39 -2.55 -3.73
CA ASN A 58 12.71 -1.93 -3.61
C ASN A 58 12.70 -0.44 -3.92
N ASN A 59 11.68 0.08 -4.61
CA ASN A 59 11.59 1.51 -4.94
C ASN A 59 11.02 2.35 -3.78
N LEU A 60 10.39 1.71 -2.79
CA LEU A 60 9.82 2.39 -1.64
C LEU A 60 10.89 2.72 -0.60
N LYS A 61 10.82 3.93 -0.06
CA LYS A 61 11.80 4.47 0.90
C LYS A 61 11.18 4.53 2.30
N PRO A 62 11.54 3.62 3.22
CA PRO A 62 11.16 3.75 4.61
C PRO A 62 11.91 4.90 5.26
N HIS A 63 11.28 5.57 6.23
CA HIS A 63 11.90 6.57 7.10
C HIS A 63 11.83 6.20 8.58
N GLU A 64 11.25 5.06 8.92
CA GLU A 64 11.18 4.52 10.27
C GLU A 64 11.67 3.08 10.32
N HIS A 65 12.21 2.68 11.47
CA HIS A 65 12.38 1.28 11.81
C HIS A 65 11.04 0.55 11.94
N THR A 66 11.12 -0.76 12.02
CA THR A 66 9.98 -1.66 12.24
C THR A 66 10.19 -2.48 13.50
N ASP A 67 9.12 -2.82 14.19
CA ASP A 67 9.13 -3.72 15.32
C ASP A 67 9.16 -5.19 14.85
N PRO A 68 10.17 -5.99 15.21
CA PRO A 68 10.25 -7.41 14.87
C PRO A 68 9.04 -8.24 15.33
N LYS A 69 8.47 -7.96 16.51
CA LYS A 69 7.27 -8.65 17.00
C LYS A 69 6.08 -8.34 16.10
N LYS A 70 5.91 -7.06 15.76
CA LYS A 70 4.84 -6.64 14.85
C LYS A 70 5.03 -7.19 13.43
N ILE A 71 6.26 -7.29 12.94
CA ILE A 71 6.57 -7.96 11.66
C ILE A 71 6.06 -9.41 11.68
N HIS A 72 6.29 -10.16 12.76
CA HIS A 72 5.85 -11.55 12.84
C HIS A 72 4.31 -11.67 12.74
N GLU A 73 3.58 -10.85 13.50
CA GLU A 73 2.11 -10.79 13.44
C GLU A 73 1.60 -10.42 12.04
N VAL A 74 2.17 -9.36 11.45
CA VAL A 74 1.79 -8.89 10.12
C VAL A 74 2.10 -9.95 9.06
N LYS A 75 3.25 -10.64 9.18
CA LYS A 75 3.63 -11.74 8.29
C LYS A 75 2.61 -12.87 8.34
N LYS A 76 2.23 -13.32 9.55
CA LYS A 76 1.21 -14.35 9.74
C LYS A 76 -0.11 -13.93 9.09
N SER A 77 -0.59 -12.72 9.39
CA SER A 77 -1.83 -12.19 8.82
C SER A 77 -1.80 -12.11 7.29
N ILE A 78 -0.70 -11.65 6.69
CA ILE A 78 -0.57 -11.55 5.22
C ILE A 78 -0.53 -12.94 4.56
N ILE A 79 0.11 -13.92 5.20
CA ILE A 79 0.18 -15.29 4.67
C ILE A 79 -1.21 -15.94 4.68
N GLU A 80 -1.94 -15.81 5.78
CA GLU A 80 -3.23 -16.46 5.98
C GLU A 80 -4.38 -15.75 5.24
N GLN A 81 -4.39 -14.42 5.28
CA GLN A 81 -5.55 -13.61 4.91
C GLN A 81 -5.25 -12.65 3.75
N GLY A 82 -4.05 -12.71 3.17
CA GLY A 82 -3.60 -11.78 2.15
C GLY A 82 -3.39 -10.36 2.66
N ILE A 83 -3.09 -9.45 1.73
CA ILE A 83 -3.01 -8.03 2.02
C ILE A 83 -4.40 -7.40 1.96
N LYS A 84 -4.88 -6.92 3.12
CA LYS A 84 -6.17 -6.25 3.23
C LYS A 84 -6.15 -4.80 2.76
N TYR A 85 -5.05 -4.09 3.03
CA TYR A 85 -4.89 -2.66 2.71
C TYR A 85 -3.53 -2.39 2.06
N PRO A 86 -3.45 -1.53 1.04
CA PRO A 86 -2.21 -1.16 0.38
C PRO A 86 -1.26 -0.39 1.30
N ILE A 87 0.02 -0.38 0.97
CA ILE A 87 1.00 0.52 1.59
C ILE A 87 0.74 1.95 1.09
N VAL A 88 0.85 2.96 1.95
CA VAL A 88 0.67 4.36 1.54
C VAL A 88 2.04 4.99 1.29
N ALA A 89 2.20 5.66 0.16
CA ALA A 89 3.45 6.31 -0.19
C ALA A 89 3.25 7.67 -0.88
N ASP A 90 4.26 8.52 -0.79
CA ASP A 90 4.33 9.74 -1.57
C ASP A 90 4.60 9.43 -3.06
N LYS A 91 3.79 10.00 -3.94
CA LYS A 91 3.88 9.78 -5.40
C LYS A 91 5.16 10.34 -6.02
N LYS A 92 5.77 11.38 -5.42
CA LYS A 92 6.97 12.05 -5.97
C LYS A 92 8.25 11.36 -5.49
N THR A 93 8.30 10.97 -4.21
CA THR A 93 9.54 10.51 -3.56
C THR A 93 9.58 9.01 -3.27
N ASN A 94 8.45 8.31 -3.39
CA ASN A 94 8.23 6.92 -2.97
C ASN A 94 8.45 6.67 -1.47
N ILE A 95 8.38 7.72 -0.65
CA ILE A 95 8.50 7.60 0.80
C ILE A 95 7.26 6.94 1.36
N ILE A 96 7.45 5.95 2.22
CA ILE A 96 6.35 5.25 2.89
C ILE A 96 5.75 6.16 3.95
N LEU A 97 4.48 6.51 3.82
CA LEU A 97 3.75 7.31 4.83
C LEU A 97 3.07 6.40 5.86
N ASP A 98 2.61 5.24 5.43
CA ASP A 98 2.04 4.22 6.31
C ASP A 98 2.30 2.81 5.76
N GLY A 99 2.55 1.86 6.67
CA GLY A 99 2.74 0.46 6.33
C GLY A 99 4.18 -0.05 6.29
N HIS A 100 5.11 0.54 7.03
CA HIS A 100 6.52 0.08 7.11
C HIS A 100 6.65 -1.40 7.47
N HIS A 101 5.85 -1.90 8.40
CA HIS A 101 5.84 -3.33 8.76
C HIS A 101 5.40 -4.22 7.58
N ARG A 102 4.38 -3.79 6.82
CA ARG A 102 3.91 -4.52 5.62
C ARG A 102 5.00 -4.53 4.55
N HIS A 103 5.65 -3.39 4.32
CA HIS A 103 6.78 -3.27 3.39
C HIS A 103 7.93 -4.20 3.77
N ASN A 104 8.33 -4.22 5.05
CA ASN A 104 9.37 -5.10 5.56
C ASN A 104 9.02 -6.58 5.35
N VAL A 105 7.76 -6.97 5.62
CA VAL A 105 7.29 -8.35 5.34
C VAL A 105 7.43 -8.70 3.86
N PHE A 106 7.01 -7.83 2.94
CA PHE A 106 7.14 -8.11 1.50
C PHE A 106 8.59 -8.19 1.05
N LYS A 107 9.47 -7.33 1.57
CA LYS A 107 10.92 -7.38 1.33
C LYS A 107 11.50 -8.72 1.80
N ASN A 108 11.17 -9.16 3.02
CA ASN A 108 11.64 -10.44 3.57
C ASN A 108 11.12 -11.65 2.80
N LEU A 109 9.91 -11.56 2.24
CA LEU A 109 9.30 -12.59 1.41
C LEU A 109 9.72 -12.53 -0.07
N LYS A 110 10.61 -11.60 -0.45
CA LYS A 110 11.07 -11.36 -1.82
C LYS A 110 9.93 -11.11 -2.82
N ILE A 111 8.82 -10.55 -2.35
CA ILE A 111 7.68 -10.17 -3.20
C ILE A 111 7.97 -8.77 -3.72
N GLN A 112 8.10 -8.66 -5.04
CA GLN A 112 8.52 -7.40 -5.64
C GLN A 112 7.34 -6.50 -5.98
N ASN A 113 6.28 -7.03 -6.59
CA ASN A 113 5.15 -6.20 -7.01
C ASN A 113 4.08 -6.19 -5.93
N ILE A 114 3.92 -5.04 -5.27
CA ILE A 114 2.95 -4.85 -4.19
C ILE A 114 1.99 -3.69 -4.48
N PRO A 115 0.75 -3.76 -4.00
CA PRO A 115 -0.20 -2.66 -4.14
C PRO A 115 0.22 -1.48 -3.24
N VAL A 116 0.39 -0.31 -3.85
CA VAL A 116 0.75 0.94 -3.18
C VAL A 116 -0.29 2.00 -3.53
N PHE A 117 -0.78 2.67 -2.50
CA PHE A 117 -1.67 3.81 -2.54
C PHE A 117 -0.84 5.08 -2.48
N TYR A 118 -0.71 5.73 -3.63
CA TYR A 118 0.06 6.94 -3.81
C TYR A 118 -0.78 8.18 -3.59
N VAL A 119 -0.25 9.09 -2.79
CA VAL A 119 -0.81 10.42 -2.53
C VAL A 119 0.24 11.48 -2.84
N ASN A 120 -0.18 12.74 -2.98
CA ASN A 120 0.75 13.85 -2.92
C ASN A 120 1.06 14.16 -1.45
N TYR A 121 2.23 13.77 -0.92
CA TYR A 121 2.50 13.97 0.50
C TYR A 121 2.46 15.44 0.93
N MET A 122 2.84 16.35 0.03
CA MET A 122 2.83 17.78 0.28
C MET A 122 1.44 18.41 0.23
N ASP A 123 0.40 17.65 -0.11
CA ASP A 123 -0.99 18.12 -0.07
C ASP A 123 -1.37 18.61 1.33
N SER A 124 -2.06 19.74 1.40
CA SER A 124 -2.49 20.36 2.65
C SER A 124 -3.55 19.55 3.41
N GLU A 125 -4.20 18.60 2.74
CA GLU A 125 -5.12 17.65 3.36
C GLU A 125 -4.38 16.62 4.22
N ILE A 126 -3.09 16.39 3.96
CA ILE A 126 -2.26 15.51 4.79
C ILE A 126 -1.61 16.34 5.90
N ILE A 127 -1.86 15.95 7.13
CA ILE A 127 -1.24 16.53 8.33
C ILE A 127 -0.19 15.55 8.83
N LEU A 128 0.99 16.07 9.14
CA LEU A 128 2.01 15.34 9.86
C LEU A 128 1.83 15.64 11.36
N ASP A 129 1.65 14.57 12.12
CA ASP A 129 1.62 14.56 13.58
C ASP A 129 2.72 13.60 14.09
N SER A 130 2.95 13.57 15.40
CA SER A 130 3.99 12.76 16.03
C SER A 130 3.50 12.06 17.29
N TRP A 131 3.83 10.78 17.43
CA TRP A 131 3.44 10.00 18.61
C TRP A 131 4.22 10.36 19.88
N ASN A 132 5.37 11.02 19.75
CA ASN A 132 6.24 11.40 20.88
C ASN A 132 6.36 12.91 21.04
N SER A 133 5.37 13.67 20.54
CA SER A 133 5.32 15.14 20.61
C SER A 133 6.53 15.85 19.96
N ARG A 134 7.30 15.13 19.14
CA ARG A 134 8.42 15.68 18.40
C ARG A 134 7.90 16.59 17.29
N LYS A 135 8.34 17.85 17.30
CA LYS A 135 8.06 18.79 16.21
C LYS A 135 8.83 18.36 14.97
N LEU A 136 8.11 17.92 13.95
CA LEU A 136 8.66 17.49 12.66
C LEU A 136 7.89 18.18 11.54
N THR A 137 8.61 18.52 10.48
CA THR A 137 8.03 18.96 9.21
C THR A 137 7.97 17.79 8.23
N LYS A 138 7.11 17.90 7.20
CA LYS A 138 7.11 16.94 6.08
C LYS A 138 8.48 16.89 5.40
N GLN A 139 9.20 18.01 5.36
CA GLN A 139 10.54 18.07 4.80
C GLN A 139 11.56 17.27 5.64
N ASP A 140 11.44 17.25 6.96
CA ASP A 140 12.29 16.42 7.82
C ASP A 140 12.08 14.93 7.57
N VAL A 141 10.83 14.52 7.31
CA VAL A 141 10.49 13.16 6.91
C VAL A 141 11.10 12.83 5.56
N ILE A 142 10.98 13.74 4.59
CA ILE A 142 11.58 13.61 3.25
C ILE A 142 13.10 13.43 3.36
N ASN A 143 13.77 14.37 4.01
CA ASN A 143 15.22 14.39 4.19
C ASN A 143 15.70 13.12 4.90
N LYS A 144 14.98 12.66 5.92
CA LYS A 144 15.33 11.42 6.63
C LYS A 144 15.30 10.24 5.68
N ALA A 145 14.18 10.03 4.99
CA ALA A 145 14.01 8.90 4.07
C ALA A 145 15.05 8.92 2.92
N THR A 146 15.31 10.09 2.35
CA THR A 146 16.26 10.23 1.23
C THR A 146 17.72 10.07 1.66
N SER A 147 18.04 10.37 2.92
CA SER A 147 19.37 10.11 3.48
C SER A 147 19.66 8.64 3.80
N GLY A 148 18.66 7.75 3.68
CA GLY A 148 18.76 6.34 4.05
C GLY A 148 18.80 6.08 5.57
N LYS A 149 18.74 7.14 6.39
CA LYS A 149 18.63 7.03 7.85
C LYS A 149 17.18 6.76 8.23
N LEU A 150 16.97 6.12 9.38
CA LEU A 150 15.64 5.81 9.90
C LEU A 150 15.42 6.49 11.25
N TYR A 151 14.19 6.95 11.49
CA TYR A 151 13.71 7.28 12.82
C TYR A 151 13.39 6.00 13.61
N PRO A 152 13.30 6.08 14.96
CA PRO A 152 12.67 5.03 15.76
C PRO A 152 11.24 4.72 15.28
N ILE A 153 10.74 3.55 15.66
CA ILE A 153 9.36 3.12 15.36
C ILE A 153 8.35 4.18 15.84
N LYS A 154 7.27 4.38 15.07
CA LYS A 154 6.16 5.27 15.44
C LYS A 154 6.64 6.70 15.74
N THR A 155 7.52 7.25 14.91
CA THR A 155 7.97 8.65 15.08
C THR A 155 7.02 9.63 14.41
N THR A 156 6.39 9.22 13.32
CA THR A 156 5.52 10.02 12.47
C THR A 156 4.12 9.41 12.43
N LYS A 157 3.12 10.28 12.34
CA LYS A 157 1.73 9.91 12.20
C LYS A 157 1.13 10.75 11.08
N HIS A 158 0.70 10.09 10.01
CA HIS A 158 0.13 10.77 8.86
C HIS A 158 -1.38 10.76 8.95
N MET A 159 -1.94 11.96 9.08
CA MET A 159 -3.36 12.19 9.28
C MET A 159 -3.95 12.88 8.05
N LEU A 160 -5.25 12.72 7.85
CA LEU A 160 -6.02 13.43 6.85
C LEU A 160 -7.02 14.34 7.52
N LYS A 161 -7.19 15.55 6.99
CA LYS A 161 -8.26 16.46 7.37
C LYS A 161 -9.62 15.85 7.03
N THR A 162 -10.56 16.01 7.94
CA THR A 162 -11.96 15.65 7.73
C THR A 162 -12.84 16.81 8.22
N PRO A 163 -14.12 16.88 7.81
CA PRO A 163 -15.05 17.88 8.34
C PRO A 163 -15.14 17.88 9.88
N ASN A 164 -14.93 16.71 10.51
CA ASN A 164 -15.06 16.50 11.94
C ASN A 164 -13.70 16.44 12.67
N GLY A 165 -12.61 16.91 12.04
CA GLY A 165 -11.27 16.92 12.64
C GLY A 165 -10.24 16.22 11.76
N GLN A 166 -9.69 15.11 12.25
CA GLN A 166 -8.62 14.38 11.56
C GLN A 166 -8.78 12.87 11.72
N THR A 167 -8.41 12.11 10.70
CA THR A 167 -8.36 10.64 10.74
C THR A 167 -7.02 10.13 10.24
N HIS A 168 -6.61 8.93 10.65
CA HIS A 168 -5.37 8.35 10.16
C HIS A 168 -5.46 8.07 8.65
N ILE A 169 -4.39 8.31 7.89
CA ILE A 169 -4.37 8.11 6.44
C ILE A 169 -4.75 6.68 6.02
N SER A 170 -4.49 5.69 6.89
CA SER A 170 -4.86 4.31 6.61
C SER A 170 -6.37 4.04 6.70
N SER A 171 -7.12 4.85 7.47
CA SER A 171 -8.56 4.67 7.70
C SER A 171 -9.39 4.92 6.44
N THR A 172 -8.78 5.55 5.44
CA THR A 172 -9.44 6.00 4.21
C THR A 172 -9.03 5.13 3.02
N LEU A 173 -8.23 4.09 3.27
CA LEU A 173 -7.77 3.17 2.23
C LEU A 173 -8.89 2.20 1.87
N PRO A 174 -9.12 1.96 0.57
CA PRO A 174 -9.99 0.88 0.17
C PRO A 174 -9.37 -0.45 0.57
N ARG A 175 -10.25 -1.38 0.97
CA ARG A 175 -9.86 -2.76 1.20
C ARG A 175 -9.63 -3.44 -0.16
N ILE A 176 -8.51 -4.16 -0.30
CA ILE A 176 -8.08 -4.80 -1.55
C ILE A 176 -8.09 -6.34 -1.49
N ASP A 177 -7.97 -6.92 -0.29
CA ASP A 177 -8.04 -8.37 -0.02
C ASP A 177 -7.31 -9.27 -1.05
N ILE A 178 -6.05 -8.96 -1.39
CA ILE A 178 -5.27 -9.72 -2.39
C ILE A 178 -4.47 -10.81 -1.71
N ALA A 179 -4.59 -12.06 -2.17
CA ALA A 179 -3.81 -13.17 -1.61
C ALA A 179 -2.33 -13.06 -1.97
N ILE A 180 -1.46 -13.45 -1.02
CA ILE A 180 0.00 -13.36 -1.21
C ILE A 180 0.50 -14.22 -2.39
N THR A 181 -0.17 -15.35 -2.65
CA THR A 181 0.16 -16.26 -3.75
C THR A 181 -0.01 -15.61 -5.12
N GLN A 182 -0.95 -14.67 -5.26
CA GLN A 182 -1.15 -13.92 -6.49
C GLN A 182 0.00 -12.93 -6.72
N LEU A 183 0.45 -12.24 -5.67
CA LEU A 183 1.58 -11.31 -5.75
C LEU A 183 2.91 -12.01 -6.07
N LYS A 184 3.14 -13.21 -5.51
CA LYS A 184 4.33 -14.02 -5.82
C LYS A 184 4.41 -14.41 -7.30
N LYS A 185 3.28 -14.85 -7.87
CA LYS A 185 3.22 -15.34 -9.26
C LYS A 185 3.55 -14.25 -10.29
N ILE A 186 3.23 -12.97 -10.01
CA ILE A 186 3.58 -11.84 -10.89
C ILE A 186 5.08 -11.85 -11.19
N TRP A 187 5.93 -12.09 -10.20
CA TRP A 187 7.38 -12.10 -10.38
C TRP A 187 7.85 -13.30 -11.23
N THR A 188 7.36 -14.51 -10.93
CA THR A 188 7.78 -15.74 -11.63
C THR A 188 7.52 -15.65 -13.14
N THR A 189 6.38 -15.10 -13.57
CA THR A 189 6.06 -14.94 -15.00
C THR A 189 7.03 -14.00 -15.73
N HIS A 190 7.67 -13.05 -15.04
CA HIS A 190 8.63 -12.13 -15.67
C HIS A 190 10.03 -12.73 -15.82
N GLN A 191 10.40 -13.75 -15.04
CA GLN A 191 11.69 -14.46 -15.19
C GLN A 191 11.68 -15.38 -16.42
N HIS A 192 10.57 -16.08 -16.67
CA HIS A 192 10.45 -16.95 -17.85
C HIS A 192 10.36 -16.21 -19.19
N LYS A 193 10.12 -14.89 -19.19
CA LYS A 193 10.14 -14.07 -20.41
C LYS A 193 11.51 -13.46 -20.73
N LYS A 194 12.54 -13.68 -19.90
CA LYS A 194 13.89 -13.11 -20.07
C LYS A 194 14.97 -14.13 -20.47
N ILE A 195 14.59 -15.32 -20.93
CA ILE A 195 15.52 -16.27 -21.54
C ILE A 195 15.10 -16.50 -22.99
N THR A 196 15.49 -15.56 -23.84
CA THR A 196 15.81 -15.86 -25.24
C THR A 196 17.22 -15.35 -25.42
N ILE A 197 18.18 -16.24 -25.26
CA ILE A 197 19.59 -15.98 -25.58
C ILE A 197 19.67 -16.12 -27.11
N PRO A 198 20.18 -15.13 -27.85
CA PRO A 198 20.52 -15.31 -29.26
C PRO A 198 21.66 -16.33 -29.44
#